data_AF-A0A2U1K747-F1
#
_entry.id   AF-A0A2U1K747-F1
#
_cell.length_a   1.000
_cell.length_b   1.000
_cell.length_c   1.000
_cell.angle_alpha   90.00
_cell.angle_beta   90.00
_cell.angle_gamma   90.00
#
_symmetry.space_group_name_H-M   'P 1'
#
loop_
_entity.id
_entity.type
_entity.pdbx_description
1 polymer ?
#
loop_
_entity_poly.entity_id
_entity_poly.type
_entity_poly.pdbx_seq_one_letter_code
_entity_poly.pdbx_strand_id
1 'polypeptide(L)'
;MSKLSDLSHPRLVLRTMYYQDMTLKLEKEVAFKDYEISKLKKQLKKLQAENNGRSDERNHKEKMEQYNQQLQKLEEENKQLKEKLESMKDIQTSNPELEKKIEGFEELLSEIQIELTQKEKEVDYYKSRVKNLEKRAPHLPVPQSDHNKLTLDTSSEKGYKDDLAIITYFDYSIVWQSENRLIIRGDFHIKNIGNQTLKNPVLCFRFSPPEFSNMKGKIISVDQAAANKQISQHNATNWMFLESEWAEDAKERGEIWIVPINDFMLNEGETVSLNEFQIPVQTEFKDTLIVEGFVYFSDIPLKVKSSNNIIISF
;
A
#
# COMPACT_ATOMS: atom_id res chain seq x y z
N MET A 1 29.14 -16.48 9.80
CA MET A 1 27.85 -16.32 10.49
C MET A 1 27.22 -15.05 9.96
N SER A 2 26.23 -15.22 9.09
CA SER A 2 25.75 -14.20 8.15
C SER A 2 24.65 -13.35 8.77
N LYS A 3 24.71 -12.05 8.44
CA LYS A 3 23.81 -10.96 8.83
C LYS A 3 22.33 -11.35 8.73
N LEU A 4 21.66 -11.58 9.87
CA LEU A 4 20.22 -11.37 9.97
C LEU A 4 20.01 -9.86 10.08
N SER A 5 19.85 -9.23 8.92
CA SER A 5 19.46 -7.83 8.79
C SER A 5 18.10 -7.59 9.45
N ASP A 6 18.00 -6.54 10.26
CA ASP A 6 16.78 -6.08 10.91
C ASP A 6 15.60 -5.98 9.93
N LEU A 7 14.66 -6.93 10.02
CA LEU A 7 13.39 -6.85 9.32
C LEU A 7 12.51 -5.81 10.03
N SER A 8 11.97 -4.85 9.27
CA SER A 8 11.00 -3.87 9.73
C SER A 8 9.76 -4.55 10.33
N HIS A 9 9.24 -4.05 11.46
CA HIS A 9 8.14 -4.65 12.23
C HIS A 9 6.92 -5.06 11.38
N PRO A 10 6.43 -4.26 10.42
CA PRO A 10 5.38 -4.68 9.48
C PRO A 10 5.73 -5.94 8.67
N ARG A 11 6.99 -6.09 8.22
CA ARG A 11 7.43 -7.28 7.47
C ARG A 11 7.50 -8.53 8.35
N LEU A 12 7.73 -8.36 9.65
CA LEU A 12 7.71 -9.47 10.61
C LEU A 12 6.28 -9.96 10.84
N VAL A 13 5.34 -9.04 11.04
CA VAL A 13 3.92 -9.35 11.20
C VAL A 13 3.38 -10.06 9.95
N LEU A 14 3.65 -9.52 8.76
CA LEU A 14 3.24 -10.14 7.49
C LEU A 14 3.79 -11.55 7.31
N ARG A 15 5.06 -11.77 7.68
CA ARG A 15 5.68 -13.10 7.60
C ARG A 15 5.02 -14.09 8.55
N THR A 16 4.72 -13.69 9.78
CA THR A 16 4.02 -14.54 10.76
C THR A 16 2.59 -14.85 10.29
N MET A 17 1.85 -13.85 9.78
CA MET A 17 0.51 -14.05 9.24
C MET A 17 0.49 -15.01 8.04
N TYR A 18 1.48 -14.90 7.14
CA TYR A 18 1.63 -15.80 6.00
C TYR A 18 1.81 -17.26 6.44
N TYR A 19 2.70 -17.53 7.40
CA TYR A 19 2.90 -18.89 7.89
C TYR A 19 1.68 -19.42 8.67
N GLN A 20 0.97 -18.57 9.40
CA GLN A 20 -0.28 -18.94 10.06
C GLN A 20 -1.38 -19.33 9.05
N ASP A 21 -1.59 -18.53 8.01
CA ASP A 21 -2.59 -18.83 6.97
C ASP A 21 -2.24 -20.11 6.19
N MET A 22 -0.96 -20.29 5.86
CA MET A 22 -0.48 -21.51 5.18
C MET A 22 -0.61 -22.75 6.07
N THR A 23 -0.35 -22.62 7.38
CA THR A 23 -0.55 -23.71 8.35
C THR A 23 -2.02 -24.08 8.44
N LEU A 24 -2.93 -23.10 8.53
CA LEU A 24 -4.37 -23.33 8.55
C LEU A 24 -4.89 -24.00 7.27
N LYS A 25 -4.36 -23.60 6.11
CA LYS A 25 -4.70 -24.23 4.82
C LYS A 25 -4.31 -25.70 4.80
N LEU A 26 -3.10 -26.02 5.25
CA LEU A 26 -2.63 -27.42 5.31
C LEU A 26 -3.40 -28.24 6.34
N GLU A 27 -3.72 -27.68 7.50
CA GLU A 27 -4.52 -28.38 8.52
C GLU A 27 -5.91 -28.74 7.98
N LYS A 28 -6.55 -27.84 7.23
CA LYS A 28 -7.82 -28.11 6.55
C LYS A 28 -7.68 -29.21 5.49
N GLU A 29 -6.61 -29.18 4.71
CA GLU A 29 -6.35 -30.17 3.67
C GLU A 29 -6.11 -31.57 4.26
N VAL A 30 -5.30 -31.67 5.32
CA VAL A 30 -5.07 -32.91 6.07
C VAL A 30 -6.37 -33.44 6.66
N ALA A 31 -7.18 -32.58 7.30
CA ALA A 31 -8.46 -32.99 7.87
C ALA A 31 -9.44 -33.51 6.80
N PHE A 32 -9.48 -32.88 5.62
CA PHE A 32 -10.29 -33.34 4.50
C PHE A 32 -9.83 -34.70 3.98
N LYS A 33 -8.52 -34.91 3.86
CA LYS A 33 -7.94 -36.18 3.41
C LYS A 33 -8.14 -37.32 4.41
N ASP A 34 -8.02 -37.05 5.71
CA ASP A 34 -8.33 -38.02 6.76
C ASP A 34 -9.81 -38.44 6.71
N TYR A 35 -10.71 -37.51 6.41
CA TYR A 35 -12.13 -37.81 6.19
C TYR A 35 -12.35 -38.70 4.95
N GLU A 36 -11.70 -38.40 3.82
CA GLU A 36 -11.77 -39.24 2.60
C GLU A 36 -11.26 -40.67 2.89
N ILE A 37 -10.13 -40.79 3.59
CA ILE A 37 -9.57 -42.09 3.99
C ILE A 37 -10.57 -42.85 4.87
N SER A 38 -11.19 -42.20 5.85
CA SER A 38 -12.18 -42.83 6.73
C SER A 38 -13.41 -43.33 5.95
N LYS A 39 -13.89 -42.53 4.99
CA LYS A 39 -15.01 -42.89 4.11
C LYS A 39 -14.66 -44.11 3.25
N LEU A 40 -13.49 -44.12 2.62
CA LEU A 40 -13.01 -45.23 1.80
C LEU A 40 -12.82 -46.51 2.64
N LYS A 41 -12.20 -46.42 3.83
CA LYS A 41 -12.05 -47.55 4.76
C LYS A 41 -13.40 -48.16 5.13
N LYS A 42 -14.43 -47.33 5.33
CA LYS A 42 -15.81 -47.80 5.62
C LYS A 42 -16.46 -48.51 4.42
N GLN A 43 -16.24 -48.02 3.20
CA GLN A 43 -16.73 -48.68 1.97
C GLN A 43 -16.02 -50.01 1.73
N LEU A 44 -14.71 -50.07 1.95
CA LEU A 44 -13.90 -51.26 1.78
C LEU A 44 -14.33 -52.37 2.75
N LYS A 45 -14.62 -52.00 4.02
CA LYS A 45 -15.17 -52.93 5.01
C LYS A 45 -16.56 -53.49 4.63
N LYS A 46 -17.40 -52.70 3.96
CA LYS A 46 -18.71 -53.16 3.45
C LYS A 46 -18.55 -54.16 2.31
N LEU A 47 -17.67 -53.85 1.35
CA LEU A 47 -17.38 -54.75 0.23
C LEU A 47 -16.76 -56.06 0.70
N GLN A 48 -15.88 -56.04 1.71
CA GLN A 48 -15.35 -57.26 2.33
C GLN A 48 -16.45 -58.12 2.98
N ALA A 49 -17.44 -57.48 3.62
CA ALA A 49 -18.57 -58.19 4.20
C ALA A 49 -19.51 -58.78 3.13
N GLU A 50 -19.67 -58.10 2.00
CA GLU A 50 -20.46 -58.59 0.84
C GLU A 50 -19.75 -59.71 0.08
N ASN A 51 -18.42 -59.68 -0.02
CA ASN A 51 -17.61 -60.70 -0.69
C ASN A 51 -17.65 -62.06 0.03
N ASN A 52 -17.87 -62.07 1.35
CA ASN A 52 -18.05 -63.32 2.12
C ASN A 52 -19.39 -64.04 1.82
N GLY A 53 -20.26 -63.51 0.94
CA GLY A 53 -21.61 -64.03 0.70
C GLY A 53 -22.03 -64.28 -0.76
N ARG A 54 -21.23 -64.01 -1.80
CA ARG A 54 -21.67 -64.16 -3.22
C ARG A 54 -20.57 -64.59 -4.21
N SER A 55 -21.00 -65.28 -5.27
CA SER A 55 -20.21 -65.99 -6.29
C SER A 55 -19.53 -65.13 -7.38
N ASP A 56 -19.52 -63.79 -7.25
CA ASP A 56 -18.90 -62.87 -8.23
C ASP A 56 -17.53 -62.35 -7.74
N GLU A 57 -16.68 -63.26 -7.26
CA GLU A 57 -15.40 -62.94 -6.59
C GLU A 57 -14.43 -62.10 -7.44
N ARG A 58 -14.46 -62.26 -8.77
CA ARG A 58 -13.44 -61.65 -9.66
C ARG A 58 -13.59 -60.14 -9.78
N ASN A 59 -14.81 -59.66 -10.07
CA ASN A 59 -15.11 -58.23 -10.19
C ASN A 59 -14.99 -57.50 -8.84
N HIS A 60 -15.30 -58.19 -7.74
CA HIS A 60 -15.14 -57.65 -6.40
C HIS A 60 -13.67 -57.56 -6.00
N LYS A 61 -12.86 -58.56 -6.33
CA LYS A 61 -11.42 -58.56 -6.08
C LYS A 61 -10.70 -57.46 -6.84
N GLU A 62 -11.06 -57.21 -8.11
CA GLU A 62 -10.50 -56.12 -8.91
C GLU A 62 -10.84 -54.73 -8.33
N LYS A 63 -12.10 -54.50 -7.91
CA LYS A 63 -12.48 -53.25 -7.24
C LYS A 63 -11.77 -53.07 -5.90
N MET A 64 -11.63 -54.15 -5.14
CA MET A 64 -10.91 -54.15 -3.87
C MET A 64 -9.43 -53.78 -4.05
N GLU A 65 -8.81 -54.28 -5.11
CA GLU A 65 -7.42 -53.95 -5.45
C GLU A 65 -7.27 -52.47 -5.84
N GLN A 66 -8.19 -51.95 -6.66
CA GLN A 66 -8.21 -50.53 -7.03
C GLN A 66 -8.36 -49.60 -5.81
N TYR A 67 -9.26 -49.94 -4.87
CA TYR A 67 -9.42 -49.16 -3.66
C TYR A 67 -8.20 -49.23 -2.73
N ASN A 68 -7.53 -50.38 -2.64
CA ASN A 68 -6.30 -50.51 -1.87
C ASN A 68 -5.17 -49.65 -2.47
N GLN A 69 -5.03 -49.64 -3.79
CA GLN A 69 -4.04 -48.78 -4.47
C GLN A 69 -4.33 -47.29 -4.24
N GLN A 70 -5.60 -46.89 -4.30
CA GLN A 70 -5.99 -45.51 -4.05
C GLN A 70 -5.77 -45.11 -2.58
N LEU A 71 -6.01 -46.03 -1.63
CA LEU A 71 -5.71 -45.82 -0.21
C LEU A 71 -4.22 -45.65 0.03
N GLN A 72 -3.38 -46.50 -0.55
CA GLN A 72 -1.93 -46.38 -0.41
C GLN A 72 -1.42 -45.03 -0.92
N LYS A 73 -1.91 -44.59 -2.09
CA LYS A 73 -1.54 -43.28 -2.64
C LYS A 73 -1.94 -42.12 -1.72
N LEU A 74 -3.16 -42.16 -1.18
CA LEU A 74 -3.65 -41.14 -0.24
C LEU A 74 -2.91 -41.17 1.10
N GLU A 75 -2.47 -42.34 1.56
CA GLU A 75 -1.67 -42.49 2.79
C GLU A 75 -0.25 -41.93 2.61
N GLU A 76 0.36 -42.15 1.44
CA GLU A 76 1.66 -41.57 1.07
C GLU A 76 1.59 -40.03 0.97
N GLU A 77 0.56 -39.49 0.30
CA GLU A 77 0.32 -38.05 0.19
C GLU A 77 0.09 -37.41 1.57
N ASN A 78 -0.68 -38.06 2.46
CA ASN A 78 -0.87 -37.58 3.83
C ASN A 78 0.43 -37.58 4.64
N LYS A 79 1.28 -38.59 4.45
CA LYS A 79 2.57 -38.65 5.13
C LYS A 79 3.46 -37.48 4.71
N GLN A 80 3.54 -37.20 3.40
CA GLN A 80 4.28 -36.05 2.88
C GLN A 80 3.74 -34.71 3.38
N LEU A 81 2.41 -34.57 3.44
CA LEU A 81 1.77 -33.36 3.97
C LEU A 81 2.06 -33.18 5.47
N LYS A 82 2.06 -34.26 6.27
CA LYS A 82 2.40 -34.22 7.70
C LYS A 82 3.87 -33.83 7.92
N GLU A 83 4.80 -34.38 7.16
CA GLU A 83 6.22 -33.99 7.22
C GLU A 83 6.43 -32.52 6.83
N LYS A 84 5.68 -32.03 5.83
CA LYS A 84 5.69 -30.62 5.42
C LYS A 84 5.07 -29.69 6.48
N LEU A 85 4.03 -30.14 7.17
CA LEU A 85 3.43 -29.41 8.28
C LEU A 85 4.42 -29.27 9.44
N GLU A 86 5.11 -30.36 9.80
CA GLU A 86 6.06 -30.36 10.92
C GLU A 86 7.25 -29.44 10.64
N SER A 87 7.83 -29.52 9.43
CA SER A 87 8.92 -28.61 9.04
C SER A 87 8.52 -27.13 8.99
N MET A 88 7.24 -26.81 8.71
CA MET A 88 6.77 -25.42 8.78
C MET A 88 6.47 -24.96 10.21
N LYS A 89 5.98 -25.85 11.09
CA LYS A 89 5.83 -25.55 12.52
C LYS A 89 7.18 -25.24 13.15
N ASP A 90 8.23 -25.97 12.78
CA ASP A 90 9.60 -25.71 13.23
C ASP A 90 10.13 -24.34 12.76
N ILE A 91 9.78 -23.89 11.54
CA ILE A 91 10.14 -22.54 11.05
C ILE A 91 9.43 -21.44 11.86
N GLN A 92 8.21 -21.70 12.32
CA GLN A 92 7.44 -20.77 13.14
C GLN A 92 7.94 -20.71 14.59
N THR A 93 8.35 -21.84 15.18
CA THR A 93 8.89 -21.91 16.55
C THR A 93 10.36 -21.53 16.66
N SER A 94 11.14 -21.59 15.56
CA SER A 94 12.58 -21.34 15.57
C SER A 94 12.97 -19.85 15.72
N ASN A 95 12.04 -18.92 15.99
CA ASN A 95 12.38 -17.51 16.17
C ASN A 95 11.80 -16.83 17.45
N PRO A 96 12.04 -17.40 18.65
CA PRO A 96 11.53 -16.86 19.91
C PRO A 96 12.09 -15.46 20.25
N GLU A 97 13.22 -15.07 19.66
CA GLU A 97 13.75 -13.70 19.78
C GLU A 97 12.92 -12.68 19.00
N LEU A 98 12.25 -13.08 17.92
CA LEU A 98 11.39 -12.21 17.13
C LEU A 98 10.06 -11.94 17.83
N GLU A 99 9.46 -12.96 18.46
CA GLU A 99 8.22 -12.78 19.23
C GLU A 99 8.42 -11.78 20.37
N LYS A 100 9.53 -11.90 21.12
CA LYS A 100 9.88 -10.93 22.17
C LYS A 100 10.09 -9.50 21.64
N LYS A 101 10.62 -9.36 20.42
CA LYS A 101 10.75 -8.03 19.79
C LYS A 101 9.39 -7.46 19.41
N ILE A 102 8.48 -8.29 18.91
CA ILE A 102 7.11 -7.87 18.57
C ILE A 102 6.37 -7.42 19.83
N GLU A 103 6.44 -8.21 20.90
CA GLU A 103 5.84 -7.88 22.19
C GLU A 103 6.34 -6.52 22.73
N GLY A 104 7.66 -6.27 22.66
CA GLY A 104 8.22 -4.98 23.06
C GLY A 104 7.76 -3.80 22.20
N PHE A 105 7.49 -4.01 20.91
CA PHE A 105 6.92 -2.95 20.05
C PHE A 105 5.43 -2.70 20.37
N GLU A 106 4.67 -3.73 20.71
CA GLU A 106 3.27 -3.60 21.14
C GLU A 106 3.14 -2.82 22.47
N GLU A 107 4.04 -3.08 23.42
CA GLU A 107 4.11 -2.32 24.67
C GLU A 107 4.39 -0.83 24.42
N LEU A 108 5.37 -0.52 23.57
CA LEU A 108 5.72 0.85 23.23
C LEU A 108 4.57 1.58 22.52
N LEU A 109 3.86 0.90 21.61
CA LEU A 109 2.68 1.46 20.95
C LEU A 109 1.58 1.81 21.94
N SER A 110 1.35 0.93 22.92
CA SER A 110 0.39 1.17 24.01
C SER A 110 0.78 2.41 24.83
N GLU A 111 2.06 2.55 25.18
CA GLU A 111 2.56 3.72 25.92
C GLU A 111 2.38 5.03 25.14
N ILE A 112 2.74 5.04 23.86
CA ILE A 112 2.54 6.20 22.97
C ILE A 112 1.05 6.56 22.86
N GLN A 113 0.18 5.57 22.80
CA GLN A 113 -1.26 5.80 22.70
C GLN A 113 -1.86 6.40 23.97
N ILE A 114 -1.35 6.01 25.14
CA ILE A 114 -1.68 6.63 26.43
C ILE A 114 -1.20 8.10 26.44
N GLU A 115 0.03 8.37 26.00
CA GLU A 115 0.59 9.72 25.95
C GLU A 115 -0.20 10.64 25.00
N LEU A 116 -0.54 10.16 23.81
CA LEU A 116 -1.39 10.88 22.84
C LEU A 116 -2.74 11.26 23.46
N THR A 117 -3.40 10.30 24.11
CA THR A 117 -4.68 10.54 24.79
C THR A 117 -4.55 11.60 25.89
N GLN A 118 -3.43 11.61 26.62
CA GLN A 118 -3.18 12.62 27.65
C GLN A 118 -2.94 14.00 27.03
N LYS A 119 -2.18 14.07 25.93
CA LYS A 119 -1.90 15.32 25.21
C LYS A 119 -3.13 15.90 24.54
N GLU A 120 -4.03 15.07 24.01
CA GLU A 120 -5.32 15.52 23.47
C GLU A 120 -6.17 16.22 24.54
N LYS A 121 -6.25 15.66 25.76
CA LYS A 121 -6.94 16.29 26.89
C LYS A 121 -6.32 17.65 27.26
N GLU A 122 -4.99 17.74 27.21
CA GLU A 122 -4.27 18.98 27.50
C GLU A 122 -4.56 20.05 26.43
N VAL A 123 -4.56 19.66 25.15
CA VAL A 123 -4.93 20.52 24.03
C VAL A 123 -6.37 21.02 24.17
N ASP A 124 -7.32 20.16 24.53
CA ASP A 124 -8.72 20.55 24.73
C ASP A 124 -8.89 21.52 25.91
N TYR A 125 -8.12 21.34 26.98
CA TYR A 125 -8.06 22.28 28.10
C TYR A 125 -7.59 23.67 27.64
N TYR A 126 -6.47 23.74 26.91
CA TYR A 126 -5.96 25.02 26.42
C TYR A 126 -6.87 25.66 25.38
N LYS A 127 -7.45 24.89 24.45
CA LYS A 127 -8.46 25.38 23.49
C LYS A 127 -9.65 26.01 24.20
N SER A 128 -10.16 25.36 25.25
CA SER A 128 -11.27 25.87 26.06
C SER A 128 -10.88 27.17 26.79
N ARG A 129 -9.64 27.24 27.30
CA ARG A 129 -9.11 28.44 27.95
C ARG A 129 -8.95 29.61 26.98
N VAL A 130 -8.41 29.37 25.79
CA VAL A 130 -8.28 30.37 24.71
C VAL A 130 -9.66 30.88 24.31
N LYS A 131 -10.62 30.00 24.06
CA LYS A 131 -12.02 30.38 23.75
C LYS A 131 -12.65 31.26 24.83
N ASN A 132 -12.34 31.02 26.10
CA ASN A 132 -12.82 31.85 27.21
C ASN A 132 -12.12 33.22 27.28
N LEU A 133 -10.85 33.30 26.90
CA LEU A 133 -10.09 34.55 26.82
C LEU A 133 -10.51 35.39 25.61
N GLU A 134 -10.73 34.76 24.45
CA GLU A 134 -11.27 35.40 23.24
C GLU A 134 -12.64 36.03 23.50
N LYS A 135 -13.52 35.33 24.23
CA LYS A 135 -14.81 35.88 24.68
C LYS A 135 -14.68 37.10 25.60
N ARG A 136 -13.55 37.25 26.29
CA ARG A 136 -13.26 38.37 27.20
C ARG A 136 -12.47 39.50 26.54
N ALA A 137 -11.90 39.28 25.36
CA ALA A 137 -11.15 40.27 24.60
C ALA A 137 -11.94 41.49 24.08
N PRO A 138 -13.27 41.50 23.85
CA PRO A 138 -13.95 42.68 23.30
C PRO A 138 -14.13 43.86 24.28
N HIS A 139 -13.50 43.83 25.47
CA HIS A 139 -13.62 44.90 26.48
C HIS A 139 -12.34 45.72 26.73
N LEU A 140 -11.33 45.67 25.84
CA LEU A 140 -10.19 46.59 25.89
C LEU A 140 -10.31 47.68 24.82
N PRO A 141 -10.28 48.97 25.16
CA PRO A 141 -10.29 50.06 24.19
C PRO A 141 -8.91 50.15 23.52
N VAL A 142 -8.86 49.94 22.20
CA VAL A 142 -7.67 50.19 21.38
C VAL A 142 -7.88 51.49 20.58
N PRO A 143 -6.91 52.43 20.56
CA PRO A 143 -7.00 53.65 19.76
C PRO A 143 -6.93 53.34 18.27
N GLN A 144 -7.73 54.05 17.49
CA GLN A 144 -7.81 53.92 16.04
C GLN A 144 -6.54 54.46 15.37
N SER A 145 -6.00 53.69 14.42
CA SER A 145 -5.18 54.21 13.34
C SER A 145 -5.75 53.70 12.02
N ASP A 146 -6.29 54.63 11.25
CA ASP A 146 -6.80 54.48 9.90
C ASP A 146 -5.75 53.89 8.95
N HIS A 147 -6.11 52.85 8.19
CA HIS A 147 -5.86 52.79 6.75
C HIS A 147 -6.69 51.68 6.08
N ASN A 148 -7.59 52.15 5.21
CA ASN A 148 -8.15 51.54 4.00
C ASN A 148 -8.73 50.11 4.03
N LYS A 149 -10.07 50.09 3.97
CA LYS A 149 -10.91 48.98 3.49
C LYS A 149 -10.56 48.60 2.05
N LEU A 150 -10.26 47.32 1.82
CA LEU A 150 -10.69 46.63 0.61
C LEU A 150 -11.50 45.40 1.04
N THR A 151 -12.77 45.41 0.66
CA THR A 151 -13.79 44.41 0.93
C THR A 151 -13.51 43.09 0.21
N LEU A 152 -13.50 41.98 0.93
CA LEU A 152 -13.78 40.63 0.40
C LEU A 152 -14.44 39.83 1.52
N ASP A 153 -15.73 39.60 1.34
CA ASP A 153 -16.59 38.80 2.21
C ASP A 153 -16.26 37.30 2.12
N THR A 154 -16.10 36.71 3.32
CA THR A 154 -16.41 35.32 3.76
C THR A 154 -15.89 34.14 2.91
N SER A 155 -15.02 33.23 3.38
CA SER A 155 -15.05 32.56 4.68
C SER A 155 -13.71 31.87 5.02
N SER A 156 -13.28 32.05 6.28
CA SER A 156 -12.47 31.19 7.15
C SER A 156 -11.00 30.84 6.80
N GLU A 157 -10.14 31.23 7.76
CA GLU A 157 -8.75 30.84 8.03
C GLU A 157 -7.62 31.73 7.44
N LYS A 158 -7.24 32.75 8.23
CA LYS A 158 -5.95 33.45 8.11
C LYS A 158 -5.18 33.31 9.41
N GLY A 159 -3.97 32.78 9.29
CA GLY A 159 -2.96 32.74 10.35
C GLY A 159 -1.61 32.08 9.99
N TYR A 160 -1.38 31.54 8.79
CA TYR A 160 -0.10 30.88 8.42
C TYR A 160 0.26 30.92 6.91
N LYS A 161 -0.21 31.89 6.13
CA LYS A 161 -0.23 31.75 4.65
C LYS A 161 1.04 32.11 3.86
N ASP A 162 2.09 32.69 4.45
CA ASP A 162 3.29 33.07 3.68
C ASP A 162 4.49 32.10 3.84
N ASP A 163 4.53 31.24 4.86
CA ASP A 163 5.69 30.39 5.08
C ASP A 163 5.64 29.06 4.30
N LEU A 164 4.44 28.55 4.02
CA LEU A 164 4.22 27.26 3.34
C LEU A 164 3.31 27.48 2.13
N ALA A 165 3.93 27.76 0.99
CA ALA A 165 3.23 28.00 -0.27
C ALA A 165 3.89 27.20 -1.40
N ILE A 166 3.09 26.43 -2.14
CA ILE A 166 3.56 25.55 -3.21
C ILE A 166 2.59 25.65 -4.38
N ILE A 167 3.14 25.68 -5.58
CA ILE A 167 2.38 25.57 -6.82
C ILE A 167 2.76 24.26 -7.50
N THR A 168 1.76 23.47 -7.89
CA THR A 168 1.96 22.24 -8.66
C THR A 168 1.12 22.29 -9.93
N TYR A 169 1.64 21.77 -11.05
CA TYR A 169 0.93 21.75 -12.33
C TYR A 169 1.51 20.71 -13.28
N PHE A 170 0.66 20.23 -14.20
CA PHE A 170 1.06 19.46 -15.37
C PHE A 170 1.43 20.38 -16.52
N ASP A 171 2.57 20.12 -17.16
CA ASP A 171 2.87 20.59 -18.51
C ASP A 171 2.85 19.37 -19.44
N TYR A 172 1.91 19.31 -20.38
CA TYR A 172 1.69 18.10 -21.16
C TYR A 172 1.23 18.37 -22.58
N SER A 173 1.47 17.37 -23.42
CA SER A 173 1.06 17.29 -24.81
C SER A 173 0.34 15.97 -25.06
N ILE A 174 -0.59 15.98 -26.02
CA ILE A 174 -1.33 14.80 -26.44
C ILE A 174 -0.88 14.45 -27.85
N VAL A 175 -0.39 13.22 -28.03
CA VAL A 175 0.12 12.71 -29.31
C VAL A 175 -0.76 11.57 -29.79
N TRP A 176 -1.45 11.77 -30.91
CA TRP A 176 -2.23 10.73 -31.57
C TRP A 176 -1.29 9.81 -32.35
N GLN A 177 -1.36 8.50 -32.08
CA GLN A 177 -0.57 7.49 -32.79
C GLN A 177 -1.38 6.81 -33.90
N SER A 178 -2.69 6.68 -33.70
CA SER A 178 -3.65 6.10 -34.65
C SER A 178 -5.07 6.55 -34.26
N GLU A 179 -6.08 6.22 -35.05
CA GLU A 179 -7.49 6.56 -34.76
C GLU A 179 -7.92 6.15 -33.35
N ASN A 180 -7.43 5.00 -32.85
CA ASN A 180 -7.85 4.46 -31.56
C ASN A 180 -6.78 4.52 -30.45
N ARG A 181 -5.67 5.22 -30.66
CA ARG A 181 -4.56 5.25 -29.69
C ARG A 181 -3.91 6.61 -29.61
N LEU A 182 -3.75 7.10 -28.38
CA LEU A 182 -2.97 8.29 -28.08
C LEU A 182 -1.99 8.04 -26.93
N ILE A 183 -1.01 8.93 -26.82
CA ILE A 183 -0.10 9.00 -25.68
C ILE A 183 -0.15 10.42 -25.15
N ILE A 184 -0.41 10.56 -23.85
CA ILE A 184 -0.18 11.81 -23.13
C ILE A 184 1.28 11.80 -22.70
N ARG A 185 2.06 12.81 -23.09
CA ARG A 185 3.44 12.98 -22.64
C ARG A 185 3.60 14.34 -22.00
N GLY A 186 4.22 14.38 -20.83
CA GLY A 186 4.44 15.64 -20.13
C GLY A 186 5.40 15.54 -18.96
N ASP A 187 5.47 16.67 -18.25
CA ASP A 187 6.21 16.87 -17.03
C ASP A 187 5.23 17.32 -15.92
N PHE A 188 5.52 16.95 -14.68
CA PHE A 188 4.76 17.42 -13.52
C PHE A 188 5.66 18.24 -12.63
N HIS A 189 5.32 19.51 -12.44
CA HIS A 189 6.15 20.50 -11.76
C HIS A 189 5.66 20.76 -10.34
N ILE A 190 6.60 20.91 -9.42
CA ILE A 190 6.39 21.30 -8.03
C ILE A 190 7.31 22.50 -7.76
N LYS A 191 6.72 23.67 -7.51
CA LYS A 191 7.46 24.89 -7.21
C LYS A 191 7.20 25.33 -5.79
N ASN A 192 8.27 25.48 -5.01
CA ASN A 192 8.19 26.09 -3.69
C ASN A 192 8.19 27.62 -3.84
N ILE A 193 7.10 28.25 -3.43
CA ILE A 193 6.94 29.71 -3.42
C ILE A 193 6.82 30.26 -1.99
N GLY A 194 6.98 29.41 -0.98
CA GLY A 194 7.04 29.78 0.42
C GLY A 194 8.48 29.89 0.90
N ASN A 195 8.63 30.26 2.17
CA ASN A 195 9.92 30.60 2.77
C ASN A 195 10.59 29.41 3.50
N GLN A 196 9.96 28.22 3.49
CA GLN A 196 10.48 27.03 4.16
C GLN A 196 10.99 25.99 3.17
N THR A 197 12.11 25.35 3.47
CA THR A 197 12.61 24.19 2.72
C THR A 197 11.72 22.98 2.98
N LEU A 198 11.27 22.35 1.90
CA LEU A 198 10.40 21.17 1.95
C LEU A 198 11.20 19.92 1.63
N LYS A 199 10.84 18.79 2.24
CA LYS A 199 11.58 17.53 2.06
C LYS A 199 10.70 16.41 1.51
N ASN A 200 11.32 15.57 0.69
CA ASN A 200 10.78 14.28 0.26
C ASN A 200 9.32 14.36 -0.24
N PRO A 201 9.07 15.08 -1.35
CA PRO A 201 7.74 15.16 -1.94
C PRO A 201 7.28 13.77 -2.42
N VAL A 202 6.07 13.38 -2.03
CA VAL A 202 5.39 12.18 -2.50
C VAL A 202 4.31 12.60 -3.50
N LEU A 203 4.40 12.09 -4.73
CA LEU A 203 3.45 12.34 -5.80
C LEU A 203 2.36 11.27 -5.80
N CYS A 204 1.12 11.69 -6.03
CA CYS A 204 0.00 10.80 -6.30
C CYS A 204 -0.75 11.28 -7.55
N PHE A 205 -0.84 10.42 -8.55
CA PHE A 205 -1.67 10.64 -9.72
C PHE A 205 -2.91 9.77 -9.64
N ARG A 206 -4.09 10.39 -9.76
CA ARG A 206 -5.38 9.70 -9.72
C ARG A 206 -6.03 9.70 -11.08
N PHE A 207 -6.38 8.52 -11.56
CA PHE A 207 -6.98 8.24 -12.85
C PHE A 207 -8.46 7.89 -12.68
N SER A 208 -9.30 8.49 -13.52
CA SER A 208 -10.70 8.13 -13.63
C SER A 208 -11.06 7.96 -15.11
N PRO A 209 -11.47 6.75 -15.55
CA PRO A 209 -11.58 5.51 -14.79
C PRO A 209 -10.20 4.88 -14.42
N PRO A 210 -10.16 3.98 -13.41
CA PRO A 210 -8.92 3.32 -12.95
C PRO A 210 -8.18 2.51 -14.02
N GLU A 211 -8.87 2.01 -15.04
CA GLU A 211 -8.29 1.19 -16.12
C GLU A 211 -7.18 1.92 -16.89
N PHE A 212 -7.19 3.26 -16.88
CA PHE A 212 -6.16 4.09 -17.49
C PHE A 212 -4.95 4.34 -16.58
N SER A 213 -4.87 3.72 -15.40
CA SER A 213 -3.75 3.85 -14.46
C SER A 213 -2.49 3.11 -14.95
N ASN A 214 -1.97 3.54 -16.09
CA ASN A 214 -0.74 3.07 -16.68
C ASN A 214 0.13 4.29 -16.99
N MET A 215 1.16 4.51 -16.19
CA MET A 215 2.13 5.58 -16.38
C MET A 215 3.52 4.98 -16.58
N LYS A 216 4.26 5.54 -17.53
CA LYS A 216 5.65 5.20 -17.86
C LYS A 216 6.47 6.48 -17.91
N GLY A 217 7.78 6.37 -18.11
CA GLY A 217 8.65 7.53 -18.28
C GLY A 217 9.98 7.34 -17.56
N LYS A 218 10.59 8.45 -17.12
CA LYS A 218 11.77 8.43 -16.25
C LYS A 218 11.40 8.12 -14.79
N ILE A 219 10.61 7.06 -14.60
CA ILE A 219 10.21 6.52 -13.30
C ILE A 219 10.70 5.08 -13.26
N ILE A 220 11.58 4.76 -12.33
CA ILE A 220 12.15 3.42 -12.22
C ILE A 220 11.35 2.55 -11.24
N SER A 221 11.40 1.23 -11.42
CA SER A 221 10.82 0.28 -10.45
C SER A 221 11.72 0.11 -9.21
N VAL A 222 11.18 -0.46 -8.14
CA VAL A 222 11.95 -0.71 -6.91
C VAL A 222 13.15 -1.63 -7.17
N ASP A 223 12.96 -2.66 -8.00
CA ASP A 223 14.04 -3.59 -8.38
C ASP A 223 15.19 -2.88 -9.12
N GLN A 224 14.85 -1.92 -10.00
CA GLN A 224 15.83 -1.13 -10.73
C GLN A 224 16.56 -0.14 -9.82
N ALA A 225 15.86 0.44 -8.83
CA ALA A 225 16.46 1.30 -7.82
C ALA A 225 17.47 0.53 -6.95
N ALA A 226 17.15 -0.71 -6.56
CA ALA A 226 18.02 -1.56 -5.76
C ALA A 226 19.27 -2.04 -6.52
N ALA A 227 19.14 -2.34 -7.81
CA ALA A 227 20.23 -2.78 -8.67
C ALA A 227 21.22 -1.65 -9.02
N ASN A 228 20.75 -0.40 -9.09
CA ASN A 228 21.51 0.73 -9.63
C ASN A 228 21.92 1.76 -8.57
N LYS A 229 22.54 1.32 -7.46
CA LYS A 229 23.13 2.21 -6.43
C LYS A 229 24.21 3.19 -6.95
N GLN A 230 24.61 3.10 -8.22
CA GLN A 230 25.57 4.00 -8.89
C GLN A 230 24.94 5.09 -9.77
N ILE A 231 23.62 5.11 -10.01
CA ILE A 231 22.98 6.19 -10.80
C ILE A 231 22.94 7.53 -10.01
N SER A 232 23.29 7.50 -8.73
CA SER A 232 23.22 8.61 -7.77
C SER A 232 24.24 9.75 -7.95
N GLN A 233 25.04 9.79 -9.03
CA GLN A 233 26.11 10.79 -9.19
C GLN A 233 25.80 11.94 -10.16
N HIS A 234 24.68 11.89 -10.90
CA HIS A 234 24.28 12.99 -11.76
C HIS A 234 22.96 13.57 -11.26
N ASN A 235 23.02 14.86 -10.89
CA ASN A 235 22.02 15.84 -10.41
C ASN A 235 20.60 15.86 -11.02
N ALA A 236 20.06 14.74 -11.52
CA ALA A 236 18.67 14.61 -11.90
C ALA A 236 17.92 13.91 -10.76
N THR A 237 16.88 14.57 -10.23
CA THR A 237 15.93 13.92 -9.31
C THR A 237 15.32 12.73 -10.03
N ASN A 238 15.77 11.53 -9.67
CA ASN A 238 15.25 10.29 -10.21
C ASN A 238 14.05 9.87 -9.37
N TRP A 239 12.97 9.49 -10.04
CA TRP A 239 11.69 9.14 -9.43
C TRP A 239 11.49 7.63 -9.49
N MET A 240 10.81 7.07 -8.51
CA MET A 240 10.50 5.65 -8.45
C MET A 240 9.04 5.41 -8.06
N PHE A 241 8.47 4.32 -8.58
CA PHE A 241 7.18 3.85 -8.12
C PHE A 241 7.27 3.39 -6.67
N LEU A 242 6.28 3.76 -5.88
CA LEU A 242 6.16 3.27 -4.52
C LEU A 242 5.52 1.88 -4.55
N GLU A 243 6.32 0.83 -4.46
CA GLU A 243 5.82 -0.55 -4.41
C GLU A 243 5.65 -0.98 -2.94
N SER A 244 4.40 -1.20 -2.57
CA SER A 244 3.97 -1.69 -1.26
C SER A 244 2.56 -2.27 -1.40
N GLU A 245 2.13 -3.13 -0.49
CA GLU A 245 0.78 -3.73 -0.55
C GLU A 245 -0.33 -2.67 -0.64
N TRP A 246 -0.18 -1.55 0.07
CA TRP A 246 -1.14 -0.45 -0.01
C TRP A 246 -1.17 0.23 -1.39
N ALA A 247 -0.02 0.28 -2.07
CA ALA A 247 0.09 0.90 -3.39
C ALA A 247 -0.50 0.01 -4.48
N GLU A 248 -0.51 -1.32 -4.29
CA GLU A 248 -1.25 -2.25 -5.14
C GLU A 248 -2.76 -2.03 -4.99
N ASP A 249 -3.27 -1.94 -3.77
CA ASP A 249 -4.68 -1.58 -3.51
C ASP A 249 -5.04 -0.18 -4.05
N ALA A 250 -4.09 0.75 -3.98
CA ALA A 250 -4.27 2.10 -4.53
C ALA A 250 -4.39 2.09 -6.05
N LYS A 251 -3.67 1.20 -6.72
CA LYS A 251 -3.75 1.02 -8.17
C LYS A 251 -5.13 0.54 -8.61
N GLU A 252 -5.79 -0.32 -7.83
CA GLU A 252 -7.19 -0.71 -8.11
C GLU A 252 -8.16 0.49 -8.03
N ARG A 253 -7.85 1.49 -7.20
CA ARG A 253 -8.59 2.76 -7.13
C ARG A 253 -8.17 3.78 -8.20
N GLY A 254 -7.24 3.40 -9.09
CA GLY A 254 -6.69 4.27 -10.12
C GLY A 254 -5.64 5.25 -9.61
N GLU A 255 -4.98 4.97 -8.49
CA GLU A 255 -3.96 5.84 -7.91
C GLU A 255 -2.56 5.28 -8.18
N ILE A 256 -1.66 6.14 -8.67
CA ILE A 256 -0.24 5.85 -8.87
C ILE A 256 0.59 6.73 -7.95
N TRP A 257 1.45 6.11 -7.16
CA TRP A 257 2.27 6.79 -6.15
C TRP A 257 3.74 6.73 -6.52
N ILE A 258 4.40 7.88 -6.46
CA ILE A 258 5.78 8.06 -6.93
C ILE A 258 6.55 8.87 -5.88
N VAL A 259 7.78 8.44 -5.58
CA VAL A 259 8.67 9.07 -4.60
C VAL A 259 10.05 9.33 -5.22
N PRO A 260 10.81 10.33 -4.72
CA PRO A 260 12.20 10.48 -5.09
C PRO A 260 13.02 9.29 -4.58
N ILE A 261 14.03 8.86 -5.35
CA ILE A 261 14.91 7.75 -4.95
C ILE A 261 15.82 8.13 -3.79
N ASN A 262 16.35 9.35 -3.82
CA ASN A 262 17.25 9.88 -2.81
C ASN A 262 16.50 10.92 -1.99
N ASP A 263 16.98 11.15 -0.76
CA ASP A 263 16.49 12.28 0.03
C ASP A 263 16.60 13.58 -0.78
N PHE A 264 15.49 14.29 -0.85
CA PHE A 264 15.32 15.46 -1.68
C PHE A 264 14.90 16.66 -0.84
N MET A 265 15.58 17.79 -1.06
CA MET A 265 15.32 19.07 -0.43
C MET A 265 14.87 20.05 -1.51
N LEU A 266 13.75 20.73 -1.29
CA LEU A 266 13.21 21.76 -2.16
C LEU A 266 13.25 23.10 -1.44
N ASN A 267 14.25 23.93 -1.75
CA ASN A 267 14.42 25.25 -1.13
C ASN A 267 13.41 26.26 -1.66
N GLU A 268 13.34 27.42 -1.00
CA GLU A 268 12.54 28.57 -1.45
C GLU A 268 12.88 28.92 -2.91
N GLY A 269 11.84 29.11 -3.73
CA GLY A 269 11.96 29.47 -5.14
C GLY A 269 12.35 28.33 -6.09
N GLU A 270 12.79 27.18 -5.57
CA GLU A 270 13.18 26.04 -6.38
C GLU A 270 11.97 25.33 -7.00
N THR A 271 12.22 24.69 -8.14
CA THR A 271 11.25 23.85 -8.84
C THR A 271 11.85 22.47 -9.06
N VAL A 272 11.09 21.44 -8.71
CA VAL A 272 11.41 20.05 -9.05
C VAL A 272 10.33 19.50 -9.96
N SER A 273 10.74 18.61 -10.86
CA SER A 273 9.86 18.10 -11.90
C SER A 273 10.00 16.58 -12.03
N LEU A 274 8.87 15.89 -12.17
CA LEU A 274 8.83 14.56 -12.77
C LEU A 274 8.80 14.74 -14.28
N ASN A 275 9.91 14.43 -14.94
CA ASN A 275 10.06 14.67 -16.37
C ASN A 275 9.69 13.45 -17.21
N GLU A 276 9.13 13.70 -18.38
CA GLU A 276 8.84 12.74 -19.43
C GLU A 276 7.95 11.58 -18.99
N PHE A 277 6.92 11.86 -18.18
CA PHE A 277 5.87 10.88 -17.95
C PHE A 277 5.11 10.62 -19.25
N GLN A 278 4.64 9.39 -19.41
CA GLN A 278 3.89 8.92 -20.56
C GLN A 278 2.70 8.09 -20.09
N ILE A 279 1.51 8.43 -20.57
CA ILE A 279 0.27 7.70 -20.29
C ILE A 279 -0.27 7.21 -21.64
N PRO A 280 -0.07 5.92 -21.99
CA PRO A 280 -0.69 5.34 -23.17
C PRO A 280 -2.19 5.13 -22.94
N VAL A 281 -3.01 5.60 -23.88
CA VAL A 281 -4.47 5.51 -23.80
C VAL A 281 -5.01 4.85 -25.06
N GLN A 282 -5.83 3.83 -24.88
CA GLN A 282 -6.60 3.19 -25.95
C GLN A 282 -8.01 3.75 -25.91
N THR A 283 -8.45 4.38 -27.01
CA THR A 283 -9.72 5.11 -27.09
C THR A 283 -10.89 4.21 -27.47
N GLU A 284 -10.72 2.89 -27.36
CA GLU A 284 -11.77 1.89 -27.58
C GLU A 284 -12.91 2.05 -26.55
N PHE A 285 -12.62 2.69 -25.42
CA PHE A 285 -13.54 3.05 -24.36
C PHE A 285 -14.01 4.50 -24.56
N LYS A 286 -15.30 4.71 -24.83
CA LYS A 286 -15.94 6.02 -25.07
C LYS A 286 -16.12 6.84 -23.77
N ASP A 287 -15.18 6.74 -22.85
CA ASP A 287 -15.26 7.34 -21.52
C ASP A 287 -14.34 8.54 -21.39
N THR A 288 -14.70 9.50 -20.54
CA THR A 288 -13.82 10.64 -20.27
C THR A 288 -12.68 10.20 -19.35
N LEU A 289 -11.45 10.40 -19.80
CA LEU A 289 -10.25 10.22 -18.99
C LEU A 289 -9.97 11.50 -18.21
N ILE A 290 -9.86 11.39 -16.89
CA ILE A 290 -9.42 12.45 -15.99
C ILE A 290 -8.16 11.99 -15.25
N VAL A 291 -7.11 12.80 -15.27
CA VAL A 291 -5.90 12.61 -14.47
C VAL A 291 -5.70 13.82 -13.55
N GLU A 292 -5.71 13.57 -12.25
CA GLU A 292 -5.45 14.55 -11.21
C GLU A 292 -4.09 14.32 -10.56
N GLY A 293 -3.42 15.38 -10.14
CA GLY A 293 -2.13 15.32 -9.44
C GLY A 293 -2.24 15.85 -8.02
N PHE A 294 -1.61 15.16 -7.08
CA PHE A 294 -1.48 15.56 -5.68
C PHE A 294 -0.05 15.41 -5.21
N VAL A 295 0.38 16.31 -4.32
CA VAL A 295 1.69 16.28 -3.68
C VAL A 295 1.52 16.29 -2.17
N TYR A 296 2.26 15.42 -1.51
CA TYR A 296 2.34 15.28 -0.06
C TYR A 296 3.80 15.46 0.37
N PHE A 297 4.04 15.90 1.59
CA PHE A 297 5.38 16.01 2.17
C PHE A 297 5.43 15.19 3.45
N SER A 298 6.51 14.44 3.66
CA SER A 298 6.61 13.49 4.80
C SER A 298 6.72 14.19 6.16
N ASP A 299 7.35 15.36 6.19
CA ASP A 299 7.69 16.06 7.44
C ASP A 299 6.60 17.02 7.93
N ILE A 300 5.65 17.36 7.07
CA ILE A 300 4.63 18.38 7.32
C ILE A 300 3.30 17.88 6.76
N PRO A 301 2.16 18.03 7.46
CA PRO A 301 0.84 17.63 6.97
C PRO A 301 0.31 18.55 5.86
N LEU A 302 1.12 18.81 4.84
CA LEU A 302 0.81 19.65 3.69
C LEU A 302 0.43 18.76 2.51
N LYS A 303 -0.80 18.94 2.03
CA LYS A 303 -1.33 18.31 0.81
C LYS A 303 -1.69 19.40 -0.19
N VAL A 304 -1.13 19.30 -1.39
CA VAL A 304 -1.36 20.28 -2.46
C VAL A 304 -1.89 19.56 -3.70
N LYS A 305 -3.06 19.98 -4.18
CA LYS A 305 -3.62 19.53 -5.45
C LYS A 305 -3.02 20.34 -6.60
N SER A 306 -2.78 19.68 -7.73
CA SER A 306 -2.37 20.31 -8.98
C SER A 306 -3.32 21.44 -9.39
N SER A 307 -2.75 22.52 -9.91
CA SER A 307 -3.47 23.70 -10.38
C SER A 307 -4.28 23.41 -11.64
N ASN A 308 -3.89 22.39 -12.40
CA ASN A 308 -4.61 21.87 -13.56
C ASN A 308 -4.71 20.34 -13.52
N ASN A 309 -5.63 19.80 -14.32
CA ASN A 309 -5.82 18.38 -14.55
C ASN A 309 -5.69 18.07 -16.04
N ILE A 310 -5.42 16.82 -16.39
CA ILE A 310 -5.53 16.34 -17.76
C ILE A 310 -6.93 15.76 -17.94
N ILE A 311 -7.69 16.26 -18.91
CA ILE A 311 -9.05 15.78 -19.21
C ILE A 311 -9.14 15.54 -20.72
N ILE A 312 -9.49 14.31 -21.10
CA ILE A 312 -9.70 13.92 -22.50
C ILE A 312 -11.06 13.25 -22.60
N SER A 313 -11.90 13.76 -23.49
CA SER A 313 -13.19 13.14 -23.84
C SER A 313 -13.10 12.61 -25.28
N PHE A 314 -13.50 11.35 -25.47
CA PHE A 314 -13.44 10.64 -26.75
C PHE A 314 -14.72 10.74 -27.59
#